data_AF-A0A2H6H8D2-F1
#
_entry.id   AF-A0A2H6H8D2-F1
#
_cell.length_a   1.000
_cell.length_b   1.000
_cell.length_c   1.000
_cell.angle_alpha   90.00
_cell.angle_beta   90.00
_cell.angle_gamma   90.00
#
_symmetry.space_group_name_H-M   'P 1'
#
loop_
_entity.id
_entity.type
_entity.pdbx_description
1 polymer ?
#
loop_
_entity_poly.entity_id
_entity_poly.type
_entity_poly.pdbx_seq_one_letter_code
_entity_poly.pdbx_strand_id
1 'polypeptide(L)'
;MSLEPVRVDDLEVLEGRFQNAFVTGRAEGLDVVGYGEITSVVSWAGVNGMAVAKRLPTFRHGEGVEAYLALLEDYVRGLQAVDVSVVPTSHQTLRLDGRDVAVYLLQPLLPPELVGHVYLRQATEQQAIRLFDRVFEKTEAAIGARIGIDAQISNWAVDGDDLVYFDITTPLLKDDQGVDRIDVDIFLASLPWAIRGIVKRFLVVGIIEDYFDVRTTILNLVAQFHKERLVSLIPLALEQANRRLPDPIGADEVKRYYTSDARMWELLQRLRRMDRWWHHKVRRRPYPFLLPGKIDR
;
A
#
# COMPACT_ATOMS: atom_id res chain seq x y z
N MET A 1 -15.09 -15.66 -3.43
CA MET A 1 -15.18 -15.05 -4.77
C MET A 1 -14.22 -15.82 -5.67
N SER A 2 -14.61 -16.14 -6.91
CA SER A 2 -13.65 -16.74 -7.87
C SER A 2 -12.85 -15.60 -8.50
N LEU A 3 -11.59 -15.45 -8.12
CA LEU A 3 -10.68 -14.46 -8.67
C LEU A 3 -9.67 -15.15 -9.59
N GLU A 4 -9.54 -14.68 -10.82
CA GLU A 4 -8.57 -15.19 -11.78
C GLU A 4 -7.45 -14.16 -12.03
N PRO A 5 -6.22 -14.60 -12.34
CA PRO A 5 -5.16 -13.70 -12.77
C PRO A 5 -5.56 -12.92 -14.02
N VAL A 6 -5.27 -11.61 -14.04
CA VAL A 6 -5.55 -10.72 -15.17
C VAL A 6 -4.26 -10.27 -15.83
N ARG A 7 -4.33 -9.92 -17.12
CA ARG A 7 -3.25 -9.30 -17.91
C ARG A 7 -3.83 -8.15 -18.72
N VAL A 8 -2.95 -7.27 -19.20
CA VAL A 8 -3.26 -6.13 -20.07
C VAL A 8 -2.51 -6.32 -21.40
N ASP A 9 -3.23 -6.21 -22.52
CA ASP A 9 -2.67 -6.41 -23.87
C ASP A 9 -2.02 -5.15 -24.44
N ASP A 10 -2.46 -3.97 -24.01
CA ASP A 10 -2.03 -2.66 -24.51
C ASP A 10 -1.23 -1.88 -23.46
N LEU A 11 -0.26 -2.55 -22.84
CA LEU A 11 0.55 -1.98 -21.76
C LEU A 11 1.31 -0.71 -22.19
N GLU A 12 1.75 -0.64 -23.45
CA GLU A 12 2.37 0.55 -24.04
C GLU A 12 1.42 1.75 -24.08
N VAL A 13 0.13 1.51 -24.34
CA VAL A 13 -0.90 2.56 -24.34
C VAL A 13 -1.11 3.06 -22.91
N LEU A 14 -1.23 2.14 -21.95
CA LEU A 14 -1.33 2.46 -20.53
C LEU A 14 -0.12 3.28 -20.05
N GLU A 15 1.11 2.86 -20.36
CA GLU A 15 2.31 3.62 -20.02
C GLU A 15 2.32 5.00 -20.70
N GLY A 16 1.90 5.10 -21.95
CA GLY A 16 1.75 6.38 -22.65
C GLY A 16 0.83 7.35 -21.92
N ARG A 17 -0.27 6.86 -21.33
CA ARG A 17 -1.16 7.66 -20.47
C ARG A 17 -0.48 8.10 -19.18
N PHE A 18 0.25 7.22 -18.52
CA PHE A 18 1.06 7.58 -17.34
C PHE A 18 2.11 8.63 -17.67
N GLN A 19 2.85 8.48 -18.77
CA GLN A 19 3.86 9.44 -19.20
C GLN A 19 3.25 10.81 -19.49
N ASN A 20 2.12 10.86 -20.20
CA ASN A 20 1.40 12.10 -20.41
C ASN A 20 0.95 12.73 -19.07
N ALA A 21 0.49 11.91 -18.13
CA ALA A 21 0.07 12.37 -16.81
C ALA A 21 1.26 12.91 -15.97
N PHE A 22 2.46 12.31 -16.09
CA PHE A 22 3.68 12.83 -15.47
C PHE A 22 4.17 14.14 -16.07
N VAL A 23 3.97 14.35 -17.39
CA VAL A 23 4.32 15.59 -18.08
C VAL A 23 3.36 16.72 -17.69
N THR A 24 2.06 16.45 -17.73
CA THR A 24 1.01 17.46 -17.52
C THR A 24 0.67 17.70 -16.05
N GLY A 25 0.99 16.74 -15.18
CA GLY A 25 0.55 16.71 -13.79
C GLY A 25 -0.94 16.41 -13.62
N ARG A 26 -1.62 15.93 -14.67
CA ARG A 26 -3.06 15.62 -14.67
C ARG A 26 -3.28 14.15 -15.05
N ALA A 27 -4.13 13.45 -14.30
CA ALA A 27 -4.48 12.05 -14.57
C ALA A 27 -5.61 11.91 -15.63
N GLU A 28 -5.70 12.84 -16.59
CA GLU A 28 -6.72 12.77 -17.64
C GLU A 28 -6.50 11.53 -18.52
N GLY A 29 -7.56 10.73 -18.69
CA GLY A 29 -7.49 9.45 -19.42
C GLY A 29 -6.95 8.27 -18.60
N LEU A 30 -6.79 8.44 -17.28
CA LEU A 30 -6.58 7.36 -16.33
C LEU A 30 -7.77 7.28 -15.38
N ASP A 31 -8.39 6.11 -15.26
CA ASP A 31 -9.39 5.87 -14.23
C ASP A 31 -8.69 5.50 -12.92
N VAL A 32 -8.43 6.50 -12.08
CA VAL A 32 -7.65 6.33 -10.86
C VAL A 32 -8.52 5.68 -9.77
N VAL A 33 -8.20 4.43 -9.43
CA VAL A 33 -8.84 3.68 -8.34
C VAL A 33 -8.27 4.08 -6.99
N GLY A 34 -6.99 4.44 -6.94
CA GLY A 34 -6.34 4.85 -5.71
C GLY A 34 -5.03 5.58 -5.95
N TYR A 35 -4.73 6.51 -5.05
CA TYR A 35 -3.39 7.08 -4.90
C TYR A 35 -2.71 6.29 -3.79
N GLY A 36 -1.96 5.26 -4.15
CA GLY A 36 -1.03 4.65 -3.21
C GLY A 36 -0.03 5.71 -2.74
N GLU A 37 0.59 5.48 -1.59
CA GLU A 37 1.57 6.41 -1.04
C GLU A 37 2.72 6.61 -2.03
N ILE A 38 3.07 5.57 -2.79
CA ILE A 38 4.22 5.56 -3.69
C ILE A 38 3.88 5.03 -5.09
N THR A 39 2.76 4.31 -5.23
CA THR A 39 2.26 3.78 -6.51
C THR A 39 1.02 4.52 -6.98
N SER A 40 0.83 4.58 -8.29
CA SER A 40 -0.45 5.01 -8.87
C SER A 40 -1.26 3.77 -9.24
N VAL A 41 -2.51 3.72 -8.79
CA VAL A 41 -3.39 2.57 -8.96
C VAL A 41 -4.55 2.99 -9.87
N VAL A 42 -4.65 2.36 -11.03
CA VAL A 42 -5.67 2.68 -12.04
C VAL A 42 -6.45 1.43 -12.43
N SER A 43 -7.71 1.61 -12.81
CA SER A 43 -8.47 0.58 -13.48
C SER A 43 -8.10 0.59 -14.97
N TRP A 44 -8.04 -0.59 -15.57
CA TRP A 44 -7.74 -0.75 -16.99
C TRP A 44 -8.43 -1.98 -17.56
N ALA A 45 -8.75 -1.95 -18.86
CA ALA A 45 -9.30 -3.12 -19.54
C ALA A 45 -8.23 -4.20 -19.65
N GLY A 46 -8.45 -5.34 -19.03
CA GLY A 46 -7.61 -6.54 -19.15
C GLY A 46 -8.23 -7.60 -20.06
N VAL A 47 -7.43 -8.61 -20.41
CA VAL A 47 -7.80 -9.71 -21.32
C VAL A 47 -9.08 -10.43 -20.89
N ASN A 48 -9.24 -10.64 -19.58
CA ASN A 48 -10.34 -11.39 -18.97
C ASN A 48 -11.21 -10.52 -18.04
N GLY A 49 -11.27 -9.21 -18.28
CA GLY A 49 -12.06 -8.27 -17.49
C GLY A 49 -11.26 -7.09 -16.97
N MET A 50 -11.83 -6.31 -16.06
CA MET A 50 -11.15 -5.13 -15.52
C MET A 50 -9.98 -5.53 -14.61
N ALA A 51 -8.82 -4.93 -14.88
CA ALA A 51 -7.62 -5.05 -14.08
C ALA A 51 -7.42 -3.78 -13.25
N VAL A 52 -6.90 -3.97 -12.04
CA VAL A 52 -6.26 -2.94 -11.24
C VAL A 52 -4.77 -2.99 -11.55
N ALA A 53 -4.26 -1.94 -12.17
CA ALA A 53 -2.86 -1.80 -12.52
C ALA A 53 -2.15 -0.90 -11.50
N LYS A 54 -1.27 -1.49 -10.71
CA LYS A 54 -0.38 -0.78 -9.78
C LYS A 54 0.95 -0.53 -10.47
N ARG A 55 1.21 0.71 -10.89
CA ARG A 55 2.48 1.09 -11.51
C ARG A 55 3.52 1.39 -10.43
N LEU A 56 4.58 0.59 -10.40
CA LEU A 56 5.71 0.78 -9.49
C LEU A 56 6.65 1.91 -9.96
N PRO A 57 7.52 2.43 -9.08
CA PRO A 57 8.65 3.26 -9.50
C PRO A 57 9.50 2.54 -10.57
N THR A 58 10.18 3.30 -11.42
CA THR A 58 11.01 2.70 -12.47
C THR A 58 12.28 2.10 -11.88
N PHE A 59 12.66 0.94 -12.40
CA PHE A 59 13.88 0.23 -12.03
C PHE A 59 15.00 0.59 -13.00
N ARG A 60 16.18 0.89 -12.49
CA ARG A 60 17.38 1.04 -13.31
C ARG A 60 18.00 -0.33 -13.52
N HIS A 61 18.06 -0.79 -14.78
CA HIS A 61 18.58 -2.11 -15.16
C HIS A 61 17.65 -3.28 -14.75
N GLY A 62 17.72 -4.39 -15.49
CA GLY A 62 16.81 -5.54 -15.33
C GLY A 62 17.00 -6.33 -14.04
N GLU A 63 18.20 -6.37 -13.46
CA GLU A 63 18.51 -7.19 -12.27
C GLU A 63 17.67 -6.78 -11.03
N GLY A 64 17.37 -5.49 -10.87
CA GLY A 64 16.50 -5.02 -9.78
C GLY A 64 15.04 -5.45 -9.93
N VAL A 65 14.57 -5.66 -11.16
CA VAL A 65 13.20 -6.13 -11.44
C VAL A 65 13.06 -7.59 -11.03
N GLU A 66 14.00 -8.44 -11.44
CA GLU A 66 13.98 -9.87 -11.12
C GLU A 66 14.08 -10.09 -9.61
N ALA A 67 14.98 -9.38 -8.91
CA ALA A 67 15.11 -9.47 -7.46
C ALA A 67 13.82 -9.04 -6.73
N TYR A 68 13.18 -7.93 -7.16
CA TYR A 68 11.93 -7.47 -6.59
C TYR A 68 10.78 -8.47 -6.82
N LEU A 69 10.65 -9.02 -8.03
CA LEU A 69 9.59 -9.98 -8.35
C LEU A 69 9.76 -11.30 -7.59
N ALA A 70 11.00 -11.77 -7.44
CA ALA A 70 11.30 -12.94 -6.60
C ALA A 70 10.95 -12.69 -5.12
N LEU A 71 11.27 -11.50 -4.60
CA LEU A 71 10.90 -11.09 -3.25
C LEU A 71 9.38 -11.01 -3.06
N LEU A 72 8.66 -10.45 -4.03
CA LEU A 72 7.20 -10.37 -4.03
C LEU A 72 6.57 -11.76 -3.99
N GLU A 73 7.09 -12.70 -4.80
CA GLU A 73 6.60 -14.08 -4.83
C GLU A 73 6.85 -14.79 -3.50
N ASP A 74 8.04 -14.63 -2.92
CA ASP A 74 8.35 -15.14 -1.58
C ASP A 74 7.39 -14.59 -0.52
N TYR A 75 7.04 -13.30 -0.62
CA TYR A 75 6.13 -12.65 0.32
C TYR A 75 4.71 -13.21 0.22
N VAL A 76 4.19 -13.33 -1.01
CA VAL A 76 2.88 -13.94 -1.25
C VAL A 76 2.84 -15.39 -0.75
N ARG A 77 3.88 -16.19 -1.04
CA ARG A 77 3.99 -17.56 -0.52
C ARG A 77 4.02 -17.59 1.01
N GLY A 78 4.75 -16.66 1.64
CA GLY A 78 4.82 -16.52 3.09
C GLY A 78 3.47 -16.20 3.72
N LEU A 79 2.73 -15.25 3.17
CA LEU A 79 1.37 -14.89 3.61
C LEU A 79 0.38 -16.05 3.44
N GLN A 80 0.42 -16.74 2.30
CA GLN A 80 -0.47 -17.88 2.04
C GLN A 80 -0.18 -19.08 2.95
N ALA A 81 1.08 -19.28 3.36
CA ALA A 81 1.46 -20.35 4.28
C ALA A 81 0.89 -20.18 5.69
N VAL A 82 0.47 -18.96 6.04
CA VAL A 82 -0.18 -18.60 7.32
C VAL A 82 -1.65 -18.20 7.12
N ASP A 83 -2.28 -18.77 6.09
CA ASP A 83 -3.71 -18.60 5.78
C ASP A 83 -4.15 -17.16 5.46
N VAL A 84 -3.22 -16.28 5.04
CA VAL A 84 -3.59 -14.99 4.45
C VAL A 84 -3.84 -15.17 2.96
N SER A 85 -5.12 -15.22 2.59
CA SER A 85 -5.54 -15.23 1.18
C SER A 85 -5.12 -13.94 0.50
N VAL A 86 -4.40 -14.05 -0.62
CA VAL A 86 -3.94 -12.89 -1.41
C VAL A 86 -4.64 -12.88 -2.76
N VAL A 87 -5.09 -11.71 -3.20
CA VAL A 87 -5.67 -11.52 -4.53
C VAL A 87 -4.68 -11.98 -5.61
N PRO A 88 -5.11 -12.81 -6.58
CA PRO A 88 -4.26 -13.26 -7.67
C PRO A 88 -3.58 -12.08 -8.35
N THR A 89 -2.26 -12.07 -8.30
CA THR A 89 -1.45 -10.96 -8.83
C THR A 89 -0.56 -11.49 -9.93
N SER A 90 -0.71 -10.92 -11.13
CA SER A 90 0.26 -11.10 -12.21
C SER A 90 1.15 -9.86 -12.30
N HIS A 91 2.22 -9.94 -13.08
CA HIS A 91 3.06 -8.79 -13.37
C HIS A 91 3.34 -8.68 -14.87
N GLN A 92 3.53 -7.45 -15.34
CA GLN A 92 4.06 -7.16 -16.65
C GLN A 92 5.12 -6.07 -16.57
N THR A 93 6.10 -6.13 -17.45
CA THR A 93 7.22 -5.18 -17.49
C THR A 93 7.27 -4.51 -18.85
N LEU A 94 7.59 -3.22 -18.88
CA LEU A 94 7.81 -2.47 -20.10
C LEU A 94 9.16 -1.76 -20.04
N ARG A 95 9.97 -1.95 -21.08
CA ARG A 95 11.22 -1.18 -21.24
C ARG A 95 10.88 0.23 -21.65
N LEU A 96 11.40 1.21 -20.93
CA LEU A 96 11.26 2.63 -21.24
C LEU A 96 12.50 3.12 -21.99
N ASP A 97 12.44 4.37 -22.49
CA ASP A 97 13.59 5.02 -23.10
C ASP A 97 14.81 5.01 -22.16
N GLY A 98 15.94 4.55 -22.66
CA GLY A 98 17.17 4.38 -21.88
C GLY A 98 17.34 2.96 -21.35
N ARG A 99 17.66 2.82 -20.05
CA ARG A 99 17.88 1.53 -19.35
C ARG A 99 16.86 1.28 -18.24
N ASP A 100 15.78 2.06 -18.23
CA ASP A 100 14.75 2.02 -17.19
C ASP A 100 13.64 1.02 -17.56
N VAL A 101 13.09 0.36 -16.55
CA VAL A 101 12.00 -0.61 -16.69
C VAL A 101 10.83 -0.18 -15.82
N ALA A 102 9.64 -0.07 -16.41
CA ALA A 102 8.39 0.05 -15.67
C ALA A 102 7.87 -1.35 -15.31
N VAL A 103 7.45 -1.51 -14.06
CA VAL A 103 6.85 -2.76 -13.57
C VAL A 103 5.41 -2.47 -13.15
N TYR A 104 4.51 -3.33 -13.60
CA TYR A 104 3.10 -3.28 -13.28
C TYR A 104 2.72 -4.54 -12.52
N LEU A 105 2.10 -4.37 -11.36
CA LEU A 105 1.39 -5.45 -10.69
C LEU A 105 -0.09 -5.36 -11.07
N LEU A 106 -0.67 -6.48 -11.51
CA LEU A 106 -2.01 -6.55 -12.08
C LEU A 106 -2.86 -7.49 -11.24
N GLN A 107 -3.98 -6.98 -10.75
CA GLN A 107 -4.94 -7.70 -9.93
C GLN A 107 -6.33 -7.58 -10.55
N PRO A 108 -7.22 -8.58 -10.44
CA PRO A 108 -8.62 -8.40 -10.83
C PRO A 108 -9.24 -7.24 -10.04
N LEU A 109 -10.11 -6.46 -10.69
CA LEU A 109 -10.88 -5.42 -10.02
C LEU A 109 -11.87 -6.06 -9.03
N LEU A 110 -11.65 -5.82 -7.74
CA LEU A 110 -12.54 -6.27 -6.68
C LEU A 110 -13.83 -5.43 -6.69
N PRO A 111 -14.99 -6.01 -6.31
CA PRO A 111 -16.21 -5.23 -6.08
C PRO A 111 -15.94 -4.13 -5.04
N PRO A 112 -16.13 -2.84 -5.38
CA PRO A 112 -15.75 -1.73 -4.50
C PRO A 112 -16.40 -1.79 -3.11
N GLU A 113 -17.64 -2.25 -3.03
CA GLU A 113 -18.42 -2.40 -1.80
C GLU A 113 -17.85 -3.44 -0.82
N LEU A 114 -17.01 -4.36 -1.31
CA LEU A 114 -16.35 -5.38 -0.49
C LEU A 114 -15.00 -4.91 0.02
N VAL A 115 -14.42 -3.84 -0.54
CA VAL A 115 -13.16 -3.27 -0.03
C VAL A 115 -13.39 -2.73 1.37
N GLY A 116 -12.56 -3.12 2.34
CA GLY A 116 -12.84 -2.97 3.76
C GLY A 116 -13.23 -1.55 4.17
N HIS A 117 -12.51 -0.53 3.72
CA HIS A 117 -12.82 0.87 4.07
C HIS A 117 -14.14 1.37 3.45
N VAL A 118 -14.56 0.81 2.31
CA VAL A 118 -15.87 1.09 1.69
C VAL A 118 -16.97 0.31 2.41
N TYR A 119 -16.73 -0.97 2.67
CA TYR A 119 -17.61 -1.85 3.45
C TYR A 119 -17.97 -1.20 4.80
N LEU A 120 -16.97 -0.65 5.51
CA LEU A 120 -17.16 0.02 6.80
C LEU A 120 -18.13 1.21 6.76
N ARG A 121 -18.31 1.88 5.62
CA ARG A 121 -19.23 3.04 5.50
C ARG A 121 -20.70 2.65 5.59
N GLN A 122 -21.00 1.39 5.30
CA GLN A 122 -22.36 0.83 5.30
C GLN A 122 -22.55 -0.24 6.38
N ALA A 123 -21.46 -0.66 7.04
CA ALA A 123 -21.48 -1.66 8.08
C ALA A 123 -22.20 -1.17 9.34
N THR A 124 -22.95 -2.06 9.98
CA THR A 124 -23.34 -1.88 11.38
C THR A 124 -22.12 -1.96 12.29
N GLU A 125 -22.23 -1.46 13.52
CA GLU A 125 -21.18 -1.59 14.54
C GLU A 125 -20.71 -3.04 14.71
N GLN A 126 -21.65 -3.99 14.75
CA GLN A 126 -21.33 -5.41 14.87
C GLN A 126 -20.57 -5.93 13.65
N GLN A 127 -20.91 -5.50 12.43
CA GLN A 127 -20.19 -5.88 11.22
C GLN A 127 -18.77 -5.28 11.20
N ALA A 128 -18.63 -4.02 11.61
CA ALA A 128 -17.33 -3.34 11.65
C ALA A 128 -16.38 -3.98 12.66
N ILE A 129 -16.87 -4.32 13.86
CA ILE A 129 -16.06 -5.03 14.87
C ILE A 129 -15.73 -6.45 14.42
N ARG A 130 -16.65 -7.18 13.76
CA ARG A 130 -16.31 -8.47 13.17
C ARG A 130 -15.21 -8.38 12.10
N LEU A 131 -15.24 -7.36 11.25
CA LEU A 131 -14.17 -7.12 10.29
C LEU A 131 -12.84 -6.82 10.99
N PHE A 132 -12.86 -5.96 12.01
CA PHE A 132 -11.69 -5.67 12.84
C PHE A 132 -11.09 -6.94 13.46
N ASP A 133 -11.91 -7.78 14.09
CA ASP A 133 -11.47 -9.01 14.74
C ASP A 133 -10.81 -9.98 13.75
N ARG A 134 -11.37 -10.10 12.54
CA ARG A 134 -10.84 -10.96 11.48
C ARG A 134 -9.53 -10.43 10.90
N VAL A 135 -9.42 -9.11 10.72
CA VAL A 135 -8.15 -8.47 10.32
C VAL A 135 -7.09 -8.67 11.40
N PHE A 136 -7.47 -8.53 12.68
CA PHE A 136 -6.57 -8.81 13.81
C PHE A 136 -6.06 -10.24 13.73
N GLU A 137 -6.94 -11.23 13.61
CA GLU A 137 -6.56 -12.66 13.57
C GLU A 137 -5.58 -12.97 12.42
N LYS A 138 -5.85 -12.46 11.22
CA LYS A 138 -4.93 -12.61 10.07
C LYS A 138 -3.60 -11.88 10.32
N THR A 139 -3.62 -10.74 11.01
CA THR A 139 -2.41 -9.98 11.38
C THR A 139 -1.55 -10.75 12.38
N GLU A 140 -2.15 -11.27 13.43
CA GLU A 140 -1.46 -12.07 14.45
C GLU A 140 -0.88 -13.36 13.87
N ALA A 141 -1.60 -14.01 12.94
CA ALA A 141 -1.10 -15.18 12.24
C ALA A 141 0.05 -14.86 11.26
N ALA A 142 0.01 -13.69 10.62
CA ALA A 142 0.99 -13.29 9.61
C ALA A 142 2.30 -12.78 10.19
N ILE A 143 2.22 -11.97 11.25
CA ILE A 143 3.40 -11.33 11.83
C ILE A 143 4.25 -12.38 12.55
N GLY A 144 5.50 -12.49 12.11
CA GLY A 144 6.50 -13.35 12.73
C GLY A 144 7.90 -12.79 12.54
N ALA A 145 8.91 -13.58 12.92
CA ALA A 145 10.31 -13.13 12.88
C ALA A 145 10.79 -12.65 11.49
N ARG A 146 10.15 -13.13 10.42
CA ARG A 146 10.56 -12.84 9.02
C ARG A 146 9.49 -12.19 8.16
N ILE A 147 8.25 -12.12 8.62
CA ILE A 147 7.11 -11.63 7.81
C ILE A 147 6.41 -10.54 8.60
N GLY A 148 6.20 -9.39 7.96
CA GLY A 148 5.34 -8.32 8.43
C GLY A 148 4.11 -8.17 7.54
N ILE A 149 3.14 -7.38 7.99
CA ILE A 149 1.95 -7.08 7.20
C ILE A 149 1.42 -5.68 7.49
N ASP A 150 0.99 -4.98 6.45
CA ASP A 150 0.20 -3.76 6.63
C ASP A 150 -1.28 -4.13 6.79
N ALA A 151 -1.73 -4.16 8.04
CA ALA A 151 -3.07 -4.59 8.42
C ALA A 151 -4.18 -3.56 8.15
N GLN A 152 -3.90 -2.40 7.54
CA GLN A 152 -4.93 -1.41 7.25
C GLN A 152 -6.16 -2.03 6.58
N ILE A 153 -7.36 -1.71 7.07
CA ILE A 153 -8.65 -2.24 6.57
C ILE A 153 -8.83 -1.93 5.07
N SER A 154 -8.23 -0.85 4.58
CA SER A 154 -8.22 -0.48 3.16
C SER A 154 -7.42 -1.44 2.27
N ASN A 155 -6.63 -2.36 2.84
CA ASN A 155 -5.81 -3.34 2.12
C ASN A 155 -6.48 -4.73 2.06
N TRP A 156 -7.68 -4.86 2.62
CA TRP A 156 -8.47 -6.08 2.67
C TRP A 156 -9.79 -5.90 1.93
N ALA A 157 -10.31 -6.99 1.35
CA ALA A 157 -11.70 -7.08 0.91
C ALA A 157 -12.40 -8.26 1.58
N VAL A 158 -13.69 -8.09 1.85
CA VAL A 158 -14.55 -9.11 2.44
C VAL A 158 -14.91 -10.13 1.36
N ASP A 159 -14.65 -11.40 1.62
CA ASP A 159 -15.03 -12.52 0.77
C ASP A 159 -15.85 -13.55 1.56
N GLY A 160 -17.16 -13.30 1.68
CA GLY A 160 -18.02 -14.08 2.56
C GLY A 160 -17.51 -14.04 4.01
N ASP A 161 -17.21 -15.22 4.55
CA ASP A 161 -16.67 -15.37 5.90
C ASP A 161 -15.14 -15.25 5.96
N ASP A 162 -14.43 -15.06 4.84
CA ASP A 162 -12.97 -14.88 4.78
C ASP A 162 -12.55 -13.51 4.17
N LEU A 163 -11.28 -13.14 4.33
CA LEU A 163 -10.71 -11.87 3.88
C LEU A 163 -9.67 -12.13 2.80
N VAL A 164 -9.63 -11.27 1.78
CA VAL A 164 -8.57 -11.28 0.77
C VAL A 164 -7.72 -10.03 0.89
N TYR A 165 -6.41 -10.23 1.02
CA TYR A 165 -5.40 -9.18 1.06
C TYR A 165 -4.96 -8.81 -0.35
N PHE A 166 -4.76 -7.52 -0.64
CA PHE A 166 -4.35 -7.11 -1.98
C PHE A 166 -3.21 -6.10 -2.01
N ASP A 167 -2.79 -5.52 -0.89
CA ASP A 167 -1.66 -4.58 -0.90
C ASP A 167 -0.31 -5.24 -0.65
N ILE A 168 0.20 -5.90 -1.69
CA ILE A 168 1.49 -6.60 -1.66
C ILE A 168 2.63 -5.79 -2.30
N THR A 169 2.40 -4.52 -2.64
CA THR A 169 3.41 -3.70 -3.35
C THR A 169 4.68 -3.45 -2.56
N THR A 170 4.60 -3.59 -1.24
CA THR A 170 5.70 -3.46 -0.29
C THR A 170 5.93 -4.82 0.39
N PRO A 171 6.73 -5.73 -0.18
CA PRO A 171 7.03 -7.01 0.44
C PRO A 171 7.74 -6.85 1.79
N LEU A 172 7.02 -7.08 2.89
CA LEU A 172 7.53 -6.96 4.26
C LEU A 172 8.18 -8.28 4.68
N LEU A 173 9.39 -8.53 4.17
CA LEU A 173 10.18 -9.71 4.49
C LEU A 173 11.55 -9.37 5.05
N LYS A 174 11.95 -10.11 6.08
CA LYS A 174 13.32 -10.13 6.61
C LYS A 174 14.04 -11.42 6.22
N ASP A 175 15.35 -11.35 6.10
CA ASP A 175 16.21 -12.52 5.95
C ASP A 175 16.43 -13.23 7.30
N ASP A 176 17.24 -14.30 7.30
CA ASP A 176 17.55 -15.09 8.50
C ASP A 176 18.37 -14.31 9.55
N GLN A 177 18.94 -13.16 9.18
CA GLN A 177 19.64 -12.26 10.09
C GLN A 177 18.74 -11.14 10.63
N GLY A 178 17.46 -11.10 10.24
CA GLY A 178 16.51 -10.06 10.63
C GLY A 178 16.62 -8.76 9.82
N VAL A 179 17.38 -8.78 8.70
CA VAL A 179 17.57 -7.61 7.83
C VAL A 179 16.46 -7.56 6.79
N ASP A 180 15.88 -6.38 6.57
CA ASP A 180 14.85 -6.19 5.55
C ASP A 180 15.38 -6.51 4.16
N ARG A 181 14.68 -7.38 3.43
CA ARG A 181 15.05 -7.80 2.07
C ARG A 181 14.64 -6.79 1.00
N ILE A 182 13.74 -5.87 1.34
CA ILE A 182 13.20 -4.90 0.40
C ILE A 182 14.19 -3.75 0.16
N ASP A 183 14.43 -3.42 -1.12
CA ASP A 183 15.20 -2.23 -1.44
C ASP A 183 14.33 -0.98 -1.28
N VAL A 184 14.51 -0.31 -0.13
CA VAL A 184 13.79 0.90 0.23
C VAL A 184 14.07 2.09 -0.71
N ASP A 185 15.16 2.05 -1.49
CA ASP A 185 15.48 3.15 -2.41
C ASP A 185 14.46 3.26 -3.56
N ILE A 186 13.78 2.15 -3.89
CA ILE A 186 12.65 2.13 -4.83
C ILE A 186 11.54 3.06 -4.33
N PHE A 187 11.24 3.03 -3.03
CA PHE A 187 10.18 3.83 -2.41
C PHE A 187 10.56 5.29 -2.22
N LEU A 188 11.83 5.53 -1.91
CA LEU A 188 12.41 6.87 -1.76
C LEU A 188 12.60 7.60 -3.10
N ALA A 189 12.43 6.92 -4.23
CA ALA A 189 12.49 7.53 -5.55
C ALA A 189 11.49 8.70 -5.71
N SER A 190 10.41 8.70 -4.94
CA SER A 190 9.39 9.76 -4.90
C SER A 190 9.81 11.04 -4.17
N LEU A 191 10.91 10.99 -3.41
CA LEU A 191 11.41 12.12 -2.64
C LEU A 191 12.58 12.83 -3.34
N PRO A 192 12.78 14.14 -3.06
CA PRO A 192 13.96 14.86 -3.50
C PRO A 192 15.24 14.14 -3.07
N TRP A 193 16.19 13.99 -4.00
CA TRP A 193 17.45 13.27 -3.76
C TRP A 193 18.20 13.76 -2.51
N ALA A 194 18.14 15.06 -2.22
CA ALA A 194 18.83 15.70 -1.10
C ALA A 194 18.31 15.24 0.28
N ILE A 195 17.05 14.79 0.39
CA ILE A 195 16.46 14.35 1.65
C ILE A 195 16.36 12.82 1.78
N ARG A 196 16.62 12.06 0.71
CA ARG A 196 16.48 10.59 0.70
C ARG A 196 17.30 9.93 1.79
N GLY A 197 18.56 10.33 1.98
CA GLY A 197 19.43 9.75 3.01
C GLY A 197 18.92 10.00 4.44
N ILE A 198 18.33 11.17 4.69
CA ILE A 198 17.74 11.51 5.99
C ILE A 198 16.47 10.68 6.21
N VAL A 199 15.57 10.63 5.23
CA VAL A 199 14.32 9.86 5.33
C VAL A 199 14.62 8.36 5.47
N LYS A 200 15.57 7.83 4.69
CA LYS A 200 16.03 6.43 4.79
C LYS A 200 16.48 6.10 6.21
N ARG A 201 17.34 6.94 6.78
CA ARG A 201 17.97 6.67 8.09
C ARG A 201 17.02 6.85 9.27
N PHE A 202 16.14 7.85 9.23
CA PHE A 202 15.37 8.26 10.40
C PHE A 202 13.88 7.91 10.35
N LEU A 203 13.31 7.66 9.18
CA LEU A 203 11.88 7.37 9.01
C LEU A 203 11.65 5.94 8.53
N VAL A 204 12.32 5.51 7.46
CA VAL A 204 12.00 4.22 6.83
C VAL A 204 12.33 3.02 7.72
N VAL A 205 13.50 3.01 8.38
CA VAL A 205 13.89 1.87 9.23
C VAL A 205 12.89 1.64 10.36
N GLY A 206 12.50 2.70 11.08
CA GLY A 206 11.52 2.59 12.17
C GLY A 206 10.12 2.26 11.67
N ILE A 207 9.67 2.85 10.56
CA ILE A 207 8.34 2.58 9.98
C ILE A 207 8.23 1.13 9.52
N ILE A 208 9.28 0.56 8.92
CA ILE A 208 9.23 -0.84 8.47
C ILE A 208 9.17 -1.79 9.66
N GLU A 209 9.93 -1.52 10.73
CA GLU A 209 9.91 -2.33 11.96
C GLU A 209 8.52 -2.42 12.60
N ASP A 210 7.73 -1.34 12.57
CA ASP A 210 6.38 -1.29 13.12
C ASP A 210 5.44 -2.37 12.53
N TYR A 211 5.65 -2.77 11.26
CA TYR A 211 4.84 -3.79 10.58
C TYR A 211 5.21 -5.24 10.94
N PHE A 212 6.30 -5.44 11.70
CA PHE A 212 6.71 -6.73 12.25
C PHE A 212 6.34 -6.86 13.74
N ASP A 213 5.65 -5.87 14.31
CA ASP A 213 5.15 -5.90 15.68
C ASP A 213 3.60 -5.92 15.68
N VAL A 214 3.03 -6.96 16.30
CA VAL A 214 1.57 -7.13 16.35
C VAL A 214 0.92 -5.95 17.06
N ARG A 215 1.44 -5.54 18.23
CA ARG A 215 0.84 -4.47 19.02
C ARG A 215 0.79 -3.16 18.24
N THR A 216 1.87 -2.79 17.58
CA THR A 216 2.00 -1.56 16.80
C THR A 216 1.14 -1.59 15.55
N THR A 217 1.08 -2.73 14.87
CA THR A 217 0.20 -2.93 13.72
C THR A 217 -1.28 -2.82 14.13
N ILE A 218 -1.67 -3.36 15.28
CA ILE A 218 -3.03 -3.22 15.82
C ILE A 218 -3.32 -1.78 16.29
N LEU A 219 -2.35 -1.09 16.89
CA LEU A 219 -2.48 0.34 17.21
C LEU A 219 -2.79 1.17 15.95
N ASN A 220 -2.08 0.90 14.85
CA ASN A 220 -2.35 1.53 13.55
C ASN A 220 -3.76 1.18 13.05
N LEU A 221 -4.14 -0.09 13.11
CA LEU A 221 -5.48 -0.56 12.73
C LEU A 221 -6.60 0.18 13.49
N VAL A 222 -6.47 0.33 14.81
CA VAL A 222 -7.46 1.08 15.62
C VAL A 222 -7.42 2.57 15.28
N ALA A 223 -6.22 3.15 15.06
CA ALA A 223 -6.05 4.55 14.69
C ALA A 223 -6.72 4.88 13.33
N GLN A 224 -6.85 3.90 12.43
CA GLN A 224 -7.55 4.06 11.16
C GLN A 224 -9.02 4.48 11.33
N PHE A 225 -9.69 4.14 12.45
CA PHE A 225 -11.05 4.61 12.69
C PHE A 225 -11.15 6.14 12.82
N HIS A 226 -10.07 6.84 13.20
CA HIS A 226 -10.03 8.30 13.08
C HIS A 226 -10.03 8.76 11.62
N LYS A 227 -9.25 8.10 10.75
CA LYS A 227 -9.16 8.39 9.32
C LYS A 227 -10.50 8.16 8.61
N GLU A 228 -11.21 7.08 8.95
CA GLU A 228 -12.50 6.72 8.36
C GLU A 228 -13.71 7.43 9.02
N ARG A 229 -13.47 8.34 9.99
CA ARG A 229 -14.52 9.06 10.75
C ARG A 229 -15.46 8.12 11.54
N LEU A 230 -14.95 6.98 11.99
CA LEU A 230 -15.66 5.95 12.76
C LEU A 230 -15.19 5.92 14.23
N VAL A 231 -14.94 7.09 14.81
CA VAL A 231 -14.36 7.25 16.16
C VAL A 231 -15.19 6.55 17.24
N SER A 232 -16.51 6.40 17.04
CA SER A 232 -17.40 5.69 17.96
C SER A 232 -17.05 4.19 18.11
N LEU A 233 -16.36 3.59 17.14
CA LEU A 233 -15.95 2.18 17.19
C LEU A 233 -14.68 1.94 18.02
N ILE A 234 -13.89 2.99 18.29
CA ILE A 234 -12.60 2.87 18.97
C ILE A 234 -12.72 2.20 20.34
N PRO A 235 -13.68 2.55 21.23
CA PRO A 235 -13.81 1.88 22.53
C PRO A 235 -14.01 0.36 22.40
N LEU A 236 -14.86 -0.08 21.46
CA LEU A 236 -15.13 -1.49 21.23
C LEU A 236 -13.93 -2.22 20.61
N ALA A 237 -13.26 -1.59 19.64
CA ALA A 237 -12.06 -2.14 19.03
C ALA A 237 -10.91 -2.30 20.06
N LEU A 238 -10.74 -1.31 20.94
CA LEU A 238 -9.79 -1.39 22.05
C LEU A 238 -10.15 -2.48 23.05
N GLU A 239 -11.43 -2.64 23.37
CA GLU A 239 -11.87 -3.72 24.24
C GLU A 239 -11.52 -5.10 23.64
N GLN A 240 -11.74 -5.30 22.34
CA GLN A 240 -11.40 -6.55 21.67
C GLN A 240 -9.87 -6.76 21.58
N ALA A 241 -9.14 -5.73 21.20
CA ALA A 241 -7.69 -5.80 21.08
C ALA A 241 -7.01 -6.10 22.41
N ASN A 242 -7.39 -5.39 23.48
CA ASN A 242 -6.75 -5.49 24.79
C ASN A 242 -7.06 -6.80 25.53
N ARG A 243 -8.01 -7.61 25.04
CA ARG A 243 -8.20 -8.99 25.54
C ARG A 243 -7.14 -9.96 25.01
N ARG A 244 -6.52 -9.63 23.87
CA ARG A 244 -5.57 -10.49 23.14
C ARG A 244 -4.14 -10.00 23.31
N LEU A 245 -3.95 -8.69 23.35
CA LEU A 245 -2.63 -8.08 23.47
C LEU A 245 -2.08 -8.21 24.90
N PRO A 246 -0.80 -8.60 25.07
CA PRO A 246 -0.17 -8.67 26.38
C PRO A 246 0.05 -7.28 26.99
N ASP A 247 0.30 -6.28 26.15
CA ASP A 247 0.41 -4.88 26.55
C ASP A 247 -0.75 -4.07 25.96
N PRO A 248 -1.71 -3.61 26.80
CA PRO A 248 -2.90 -2.91 26.34
C PRO A 248 -2.61 -1.58 25.65
N ILE A 249 -3.43 -1.27 24.66
CA ILE A 249 -3.44 0.02 23.95
C ILE A 249 -4.43 0.97 24.64
N GLY A 250 -3.99 2.20 24.90
CA GLY A 250 -4.85 3.26 25.46
C GLY A 250 -5.52 4.13 24.40
N ALA A 251 -6.71 4.67 24.68
CA ALA A 251 -7.40 5.59 23.76
C ALA A 251 -6.59 6.87 23.45
N ASP A 252 -5.89 7.41 24.46
CA ASP A 252 -4.99 8.56 24.26
C ASP A 252 -3.76 8.20 23.43
N GLU A 253 -3.31 6.95 23.48
CA GLU A 253 -2.23 6.44 22.63
C GLU A 253 -2.67 6.39 21.16
N VAL A 254 -3.84 5.81 20.88
CA VAL A 254 -4.45 5.78 19.53
C VAL A 254 -4.53 7.19 18.94
N LYS A 255 -5.07 8.15 19.72
CA LYS A 255 -5.22 9.52 19.26
C LYS A 255 -3.87 10.20 18.99
N ARG A 256 -2.87 9.98 19.87
CA ARG A 256 -1.51 10.51 19.70
C ARG A 256 -0.84 9.91 18.46
N TYR A 257 -0.96 8.60 18.28
CA TYR A 257 -0.44 7.88 17.11
C TYR A 257 -1.04 8.47 15.83
N TYR A 258 -2.38 8.50 15.71
CA TYR A 258 -3.08 9.10 14.57
C TYR A 258 -2.64 10.55 14.28
N THR A 259 -2.53 11.37 15.32
CA THR A 259 -2.15 12.78 15.16
C THR A 259 -0.70 12.93 14.68
N SER A 260 0.21 12.08 15.16
CA SER A 260 1.62 12.06 14.75
C SER A 260 1.74 11.60 13.30
N ASP A 261 1.10 10.50 12.96
CA ASP A 261 1.07 9.92 11.62
C ASP A 261 0.49 10.90 10.60
N ALA A 262 -0.66 11.52 10.91
CA ALA A 262 -1.30 12.50 10.01
C ALA A 262 -0.42 13.73 9.71
N ARG A 263 0.41 14.15 10.69
CA ARG A 263 1.39 15.24 10.53
C ARG A 263 2.59 14.81 9.69
N MET A 264 3.12 13.61 9.93
CA MET A 264 4.20 13.03 9.15
C MET A 264 3.80 12.92 7.67
N TRP A 265 2.62 12.35 7.38
CA TRP A 265 2.10 12.26 6.02
C TRP A 265 1.85 13.60 5.37
N GLU A 266 1.36 14.58 6.13
CA GLU A 266 1.19 15.94 5.61
C GLU A 266 2.54 16.56 5.21
N LEU A 267 3.58 16.38 6.03
CA LEU A 267 4.93 16.84 5.72
C LEU A 267 5.48 16.15 4.46
N LEU A 268 5.39 14.82 4.37
CA LEU A 268 5.84 14.06 3.20
C LEU A 268 5.12 14.51 1.92
N GLN A 269 3.80 14.71 1.99
CA GLN A 269 3.02 15.20 0.84
C GLN A 269 3.41 16.62 0.42
N ARG A 270 3.70 17.52 1.37
CA ARG A 270 4.24 18.85 1.07
C ARG A 270 5.59 18.76 0.37
N LEU A 271 6.50 17.92 0.85
CA LEU A 271 7.82 17.70 0.25
C LEU A 271 7.70 17.15 -1.17
N ARG A 272 6.83 16.16 -1.42
CA ARG A 272 6.57 15.62 -2.77
C ARG A 272 6.01 16.67 -3.71
N ARG A 273 5.10 17.55 -3.25
CA ARG A 273 4.57 18.65 -4.05
C ARG A 273 5.65 19.69 -4.39
N MET A 274 6.55 19.99 -3.47
CA MET A 274 7.71 20.85 -3.72
C MET A 274 8.67 20.22 -4.73
N ASP A 275 8.95 18.92 -4.61
CA ASP A 275 9.80 18.20 -5.56
C ASP A 275 9.21 18.20 -6.97
N ARG A 276 7.89 17.96 -7.08
CA ARG A 276 7.16 18.08 -8.34
C ARG A 276 7.29 19.47 -8.94
N TRP A 277 7.12 20.52 -8.14
CA TRP A 277 7.30 21.90 -8.60
C TRP A 277 8.73 22.14 -9.10
N TRP A 278 9.74 21.67 -8.37
CA TRP A 278 11.14 21.78 -8.75
C TRP A 278 11.45 21.05 -10.07
N HIS A 279 10.93 19.82 -10.22
CA HIS A 279 11.04 19.04 -11.45
C HIS A 279 10.47 19.79 -12.66
N HIS A 280 9.24 20.30 -12.57
CA HIS A 280 8.61 21.00 -13.68
C HIS A 280 9.18 22.39 -13.96
N LYS A 281 9.42 23.19 -12.91
CA LYS A 281 9.77 24.62 -13.06
C LYS A 281 11.26 24.87 -13.18
N VAL A 282 12.09 24.07 -12.50
CA VAL A 282 13.55 24.28 -12.46
C VAL A 282 14.26 23.28 -13.36
N ARG A 283 14.03 21.97 -13.16
CA ARG A 283 14.69 20.94 -13.98
C ARG A 283 14.09 20.79 -15.39
N ARG A 284 12.86 21.29 -15.60
CA ARG A 284 12.06 21.10 -16.82
C ARG A 284 11.99 19.63 -17.24
N ARG A 285 11.79 18.75 -16.26
CA ARG A 285 11.62 17.31 -16.46
C ARG A 285 10.31 16.85 -15.81
N PRO A 286 9.69 15.76 -16.33
CA PRO A 286 8.53 15.17 -15.68
C PRO A 286 8.83 14.76 -14.23
N TYR A 287 7.81 14.82 -13.38
CA TYR A 287 7.87 14.23 -12.04
C TYR A 287 7.27 12.82 -12.12
N PRO A 288 8.01 11.75 -11.78
CA PRO A 288 7.66 10.37 -12.15
C PRO A 288 6.55 9.74 -11.28
N PHE A 289 5.73 10.56 -10.62
CA PHE A 289 4.66 10.10 -9.73
C PHE A 289 3.40 10.95 -9.91
N LEU A 290 2.22 10.32 -9.85
CA LEU A 290 0.96 11.03 -9.69
C LEU A 290 0.73 11.31 -8.20
N LEU A 291 0.45 12.58 -7.90
CA LEU A 291 0.13 13.01 -6.55
C LEU A 291 -1.37 13.27 -6.46
N PRO A 292 -2.02 12.89 -5.34
CA PRO A 292 -3.41 13.23 -5.12
C PRO A 292 -3.58 14.76 -5.09
N GLY A 293 -4.80 15.20 -5.41
CA GLY A 293 -5.20 16.60 -5.31
C GLY A 293 -5.20 17.13 -3.87
N LYS A 294 -6.00 18.17 -3.61
CA LYS A 294 -6.27 18.55 -2.21
C LYS A 294 -7.11 17.42 -1.58
N ILE A 295 -6.68 16.94 -0.42
CA ILE A 295 -7.42 15.95 0.37
C ILE A 295 -8.24 16.77 1.37
N ASP A 296 -9.56 16.69 1.29
CA ASP A 296 -10.44 17.23 2.32
C ASP A 296 -10.42 16.24 3.50
N ARG A 297 -9.85 16.66 4.63
CA ARG A 297 -9.82 15.88 5.87
C ARG A 297 -11.01 16.27 6.74
#